data_AF-A0A815UVB1-F1
#
_entry.id   AF-A0A815UVB1-F1
#
_cell.length_a   1.000
_cell.length_b   1.000
_cell.length_c   1.000
_cell.angle_alpha   90.00
_cell.angle_beta   90.00
_cell.angle_gamma   90.00
#
_symmetry.space_group_name_H-M   'P 1'
#
loop_
_entity.id
_entity.type
_entity.pdbx_description
1 polymer ?
#
loop_
_entity_poly.entity_id
_entity_poly.type
_entity_poly.pdbx_seq_one_letter_code
_entity_poly.pdbx_strand_id
1 'polypeptide(L)'
;MFYGSSGAFRCLIEARGGHVAFVMHTAVISNTAGRNIGQWARPLRANDFELLCNNGTRKTIEAYKSCHLLRVPARVLMTSSLNIFFVFSYFI
;
A
#
# COMPACT_ATOMS: atom_id res chain seq x y z
N MET A 1 0.26 -13.31 -9.68
CA MET A 1 -1.11 -13.04 -9.18
C MET A 1 -1.13 -12.21 -7.89
N PHE A 2 -0.05 -12.11 -7.12
CA PHE A 2 0.07 -11.21 -5.95
C PHE A 2 1.37 -10.40 -6.06
N TYR A 3 1.30 -9.20 -6.66
CA TYR A 3 2.47 -8.32 -6.81
C TYR A 3 2.10 -6.88 -6.41
N GLY A 4 3.09 -6.18 -5.86
CA GLY A 4 2.92 -4.82 -5.36
C GLY A 4 2.00 -4.72 -4.15
N SER A 5 1.74 -3.49 -3.71
CA SER A 5 1.00 -3.24 -2.47
C SER A 5 -0.43 -3.78 -2.50
N SER A 6 -1.15 -3.65 -3.63
CA SER A 6 -2.51 -4.19 -3.78
C SER A 6 -2.52 -5.71 -3.86
N GLY A 7 -1.50 -6.34 -4.47
CA GLY A 7 -1.39 -7.79 -4.53
C GLY A 7 -1.09 -8.41 -3.17
N ALA A 8 -0.18 -7.80 -2.39
CA ALA A 8 0.08 -8.23 -1.01
C ALA A 8 -1.15 -8.05 -0.12
N PHE A 9 -1.90 -6.95 -0.27
CA PHE A 9 -3.18 -6.78 0.43
C PHE A 9 -4.19 -7.85 0.01
N ARG A 10 -4.32 -8.15 -1.28
CA ARG A 10 -5.17 -9.25 -1.77
C ARG A 10 -4.80 -10.61 -1.18
N CYS A 11 -3.50 -10.87 -1.00
CA CYS A 11 -2.99 -12.10 -0.38
C CYS A 11 -3.49 -12.27 1.07
N LEU A 12 -3.57 -11.16 1.84
CA LEU A 12 -4.15 -11.15 3.18
C LEU A 12 -5.63 -11.57 3.18
N ILE A 13 -6.40 -11.12 2.18
CA ILE A 13 -7.85 -11.34 2.09
C ILE A 13 -8.19 -12.77 1.66
N GLU A 14 -7.51 -13.27 0.62
CA GLU A 14 -7.83 -14.58 0.05
C GLU A 14 -7.38 -15.76 0.95
N ALA A 15 -6.85 -15.46 2.16
CA ALA A 15 -6.63 -16.39 3.27
C ALA A 15 -5.77 -17.64 2.94
N ARG A 16 -5.00 -17.63 1.85
CA ARG A 16 -4.08 -18.71 1.47
C ARG A 16 -2.74 -18.66 2.24
N GLY A 17 -2.78 -18.35 3.54
CA GLY A 17 -1.65 -18.54 4.46
C GLY A 17 -1.05 -17.30 5.13
N GLY A 18 -1.59 -16.09 4.92
CA GLY A 18 -1.08 -14.85 5.52
C GLY A 18 -2.03 -14.22 6.52
N HIS A 19 -1.57 -13.99 7.75
CA HIS A 19 -2.29 -13.18 8.77
C HIS A 19 -1.79 -11.73 8.80
N VAL A 20 -0.68 -11.43 8.13
CA VAL A 20 -0.01 -10.13 8.10
C VAL A 20 0.42 -9.82 6.67
N ALA A 21 0.26 -8.57 6.23
CA ALA A 21 0.76 -8.09 4.95
C ALA A 21 1.56 -6.79 5.12
N PHE A 22 2.75 -6.75 4.52
CA PHE A 22 3.59 -5.55 4.47
C PHE A 22 3.19 -4.73 3.25
N VAL A 23 2.49 -3.61 3.50
CA VAL A 23 1.93 -2.75 2.45
C VAL A 23 2.07 -1.27 2.82
N MET A 24 1.98 -0.39 1.82
CA MET A 24 1.78 1.03 2.08
C MET A 24 0.40 1.26 2.70
N HIS A 25 0.28 2.26 3.58
CA HIS A 25 -0.99 2.64 4.22
C HIS A 25 -2.13 2.92 3.22
N THR A 26 -1.79 3.37 2.00
CA THR A 26 -2.75 3.60 0.92
C THR A 26 -3.40 2.33 0.38
N ALA A 27 -2.79 1.16 0.56
CA ALA A 27 -3.31 -0.09 0.00
C ALA A 27 -4.70 -0.43 0.52
N VAL A 28 -4.95 -0.27 1.82
CA VAL A 28 -6.27 -0.53 2.40
C VAL A 28 -7.30 0.44 1.82
N ILE A 29 -6.97 1.74 1.80
CA ILE A 29 -7.87 2.79 1.31
C ILE A 29 -8.21 2.59 -0.16
N SER A 30 -7.23 2.27 -1.00
CA SER A 30 -7.43 2.07 -2.45
C SER A 30 -8.17 0.77 -2.80
N ASN A 31 -8.21 -0.22 -1.90
CA ASN A 31 -8.79 -1.54 -2.17
C ASN A 31 -10.08 -1.82 -1.40
N THR A 32 -10.59 -0.89 -0.60
CA THR A 32 -11.82 -1.04 0.20
C THR A 32 -12.86 0.01 -0.16
N ALA A 33 -14.07 -0.09 0.40
CA ALA A 33 -15.16 0.87 0.22
C ALA A 33 -15.50 1.13 -1.26
N GLY A 34 -15.47 0.07 -2.07
CA GLY A 34 -15.81 0.12 -3.50
C GLY A 34 -14.77 0.78 -4.42
N ARG A 35 -13.60 1.16 -3.91
CA ARG A 35 -12.53 1.79 -4.72
C ARG A 35 -11.81 0.83 -5.66
N ASN A 36 -11.89 -0.47 -5.42
CA ASN A 36 -11.38 -1.50 -6.32
C ASN A 36 -12.53 -2.32 -6.90
N ILE A 37 -12.57 -2.40 -8.24
CA ILE A 37 -13.60 -3.10 -9.03
C ILE A 37 -13.46 -4.63 -9.00
N GLY A 38 -12.31 -5.14 -8.52
CA GLY A 38 -12.02 -6.56 -8.44
C GLY A 38 -13.00 -7.29 -7.53
N GLN A 39 -13.47 -8.46 -7.96
CA GLN A 39 -14.47 -9.24 -7.22
C GLN A 39 -14.05 -9.56 -5.78
N TRP A 40 -12.76 -9.82 -5.56
CA TRP A 40 -12.17 -10.09 -4.24
C TRP A 40 -12.25 -8.89 -3.27
N ALA A 41 -12.34 -7.66 -3.80
CA ALA A 41 -12.30 -6.43 -3.01
C ALA A 41 -13.69 -5.85 -2.69
N ARG A 42 -14.74 -6.32 -3.39
CA ARG A 42 -16.12 -5.82 -3.26
C ARG A 42 -16.69 -5.84 -1.84
N PRO A 43 -16.51 -6.90 -1.03
CA PRO A 43 -17.11 -6.95 0.29
C PRO A 43 -16.31 -6.19 1.36
N LEU A 44 -15.12 -5.66 1.04
CA LEU A 44 -14.16 -5.19 2.03
C LEU A 44 -14.47 -3.78 2.53
N ARG A 45 -14.44 -3.61 3.85
CA ARG A 45 -14.52 -2.30 4.52
C ARG A 45 -13.16 -1.95 5.12
N ALA A 46 -12.81 -0.67 5.15
CA ALA A 46 -11.53 -0.23 5.71
C ALA A 46 -11.38 -0.61 7.20
N ASN A 47 -12.50 -0.60 7.94
CA ASN A 47 -12.54 -0.94 9.37
C ASN A 47 -12.37 -2.43 9.66
N ASP A 48 -12.33 -3.30 8.65
CA ASP A 48 -12.04 -4.72 8.82
C ASP A 48 -10.53 -4.98 9.02
N PHE A 49 -9.70 -3.92 8.93
CA PHE A 49 -8.24 -4.00 8.97
C PHE A 49 -7.65 -3.06 10.02
N GLU A 50 -6.56 -3.52 10.63
CA GLU A 50 -5.80 -2.75 11.63
C GLU A 50 -4.31 -2.69 11.26
N LEU A 51 -3.65 -1.64 11.71
CA LEU A 51 -2.20 -1.48 11.64
C LEU A 51 -1.54 -2.19 12.83
N LEU A 52 -0.41 -2.83 12.57
CA LEU A 52 0.48 -3.33 13.62
C LEU A 52 1.57 -2.30 13.89
N CYS A 53 1.65 -1.82 15.14
CA CYS A 53 2.62 -0.82 15.55
C CYS A 53 3.88 -1.49 16.15
N ASN A 54 5.01 -0.78 16.12
CA ASN A 54 6.30 -1.31 16.62
C ASN A 54 6.32 -1.66 18.11
N ASN A 55 5.40 -1.07 18.89
CA ASN A 55 5.22 -1.35 20.31
C ASN A 55 4.31 -2.57 20.58
N GLY A 56 3.96 -3.35 19.56
CA GLY A 56 3.06 -4.51 19.66
C GLY A 56 1.57 -4.17 19.77
N THR A 57 1.21 -2.89 19.83
CA THR A 57 -0.20 -2.46 19.83
C THR A 57 -0.78 -2.43 18.42
N ARG A 58 -2.12 -2.33 18.35
CA ARG A 58 -2.86 -2.18 17.10
C ARG A 58 -3.54 -0.83 17.06
N LYS A 59 -3.65 -0.24 15.88
CA LYS A 59 -4.39 1.01 15.66
C LYS A 59 -5.19 0.96 14.37
N THR A 60 -6.16 1.85 14.26
CA THR A 60 -6.95 2.04 13.04
C THR A 60 -6.07 2.52 11.88
N ILE A 61 -6.56 2.36 10.65
CA ILE A 61 -5.84 2.70 9.42
C ILE A 61 -5.48 4.20 9.35
N GLU A 62 -6.31 5.07 9.92
CA GLU A 62 -6.10 6.53 9.95
C GLU A 62 -4.86 6.92 10.75
N ALA A 63 -4.44 6.09 11.70
CA ALA A 63 -3.32 6.35 12.59
C ALA A 63 -1.94 6.08 11.96
N TYR A 64 -1.87 5.78 10.65
CA TYR A 64 -0.63 5.40 9.93
C TYR A 64 0.54 6.36 10.14
N LYS A 65 0.28 7.66 10.35
CA LYS A 65 1.33 8.66 10.63
C LYS A 65 2.05 8.40 11.96
N SER A 66 1.34 7.84 12.95
CA SER A 66 1.87 7.51 14.29
C SER A 66 2.15 6.02 14.50
N CYS A 67 1.63 5.16 13.62
CA CYS A 67 1.77 3.70 13.70
C CYS A 67 2.16 3.16 12.33
N HIS A 68 3.45 2.96 12.13
CA HIS A 68 4.04 2.38 10.94
C HIS A 68 5.40 1.74 11.30
N LEU A 69 5.83 0.77 10.50
CA LEU A 69 7.14 0.14 10.69
C LEU A 69 8.29 1.09 10.31
N LEU A 70 8.13 1.80 9.19
CA LEU A 70 9.13 2.70 8.64
C LEU A 70 8.53 3.72 7.68
N ARG A 71 9.29 4.78 7.39
CA ARG A 71 8.98 5.76 6.34
C ARG A 71 9.79 5.44 5.09
N VAL A 72 9.11 5.20 3.99
CA VAL A 72 9.73 5.00 2.66
C VAL A 72 9.77 6.33 1.90
N PRO A 73 10.87 6.64 1.17
CA PRO A 73 10.90 7.76 0.25
C PRO A 73 9.89 7.57 -0.88
N ALA A 74 9.48 8.67 -1.50
CA ALA A 74 8.63 8.63 -2.68
C ALA A 74 9.31 7.87 -3.82
N ARG A 75 8.51 7.36 -4.77
CA ARG A 75 9.05 6.81 -6.01
C ARG A 75 9.78 7.91 -6.77
N VAL A 76 10.97 7.60 -7.26
CA VAL A 76 11.83 8.55 -7.98
C VAL A 76 11.92 8.16 -9.46
N LEU A 77 11.99 9.17 -10.33
CA LEU A 77 12.38 8.98 -11.72
C LEU A 77 13.90 8.86 -11.80
N MET A 78 14.39 7.93 -12.60
CA MET A 78 15.82 7.69 -12.79
C MET A 78 16.16 7.72 -14.27
N THR A 79 17.29 8.31 -14.62
CA THR A 79 17.84 8.35 -15.98
C THR A 79 19.37 8.28 -15.91
N SER A 80 20.03 7.97 -17.02
CA SER A 80 21.48 8.04 -17.09
C SER A 80 21.96 9.48 -16.99
N SER A 81 23.19 9.68 -16.47
CA SER A 81 23.76 11.00 -16.19
C SER A 81 23.83 11.92 -17.42
N LEU A 82 23.84 11.34 -18.63
CA LEU A 82 23.95 12.08 -19.89
C LEU A 82 22.62 12.65 -20.41
N ASN A 83 21.47 12.27 -19.81
CA ASN A 83 20.14 12.59 -20.36
C ASN A 83 19.25 13.44 -19.43
N ILE A 84 19.84 14.07 -18.39
CA ILE A 84 19.07 14.75 -17.34
C ILE A 84 18.19 15.90 -17.87
N PHE A 85 18.67 16.67 -18.86
CA PHE A 85 17.94 17.82 -19.41
C PHE A 85 16.70 17.44 -20.22
N PHE A 86 16.70 16.30 -20.91
CA PHE A 86 15.54 15.88 -21.70
C PHE A 86 14.39 15.40 -20.81
N VAL A 87 14.69 14.67 -19.74
CA VAL A 87 13.64 14.04 -18.91
C VAL A 87 12.79 15.08 -18.18
N PHE A 88 13.38 16.17 -17.67
CA PHE A 88 12.62 17.20 -16.97
C PHE A 88 11.64 17.96 -17.90
N SER A 89 12.00 18.18 -19.18
CA SER A 89 11.15 18.87 -20.15
C SER A 89 9.93 18.07 -20.63
N TYR A 90 9.89 16.75 -20.39
CA TYR A 90 8.74 15.90 -20.75
C TYR A 90 7.76 15.68 -19.58
N PHE A 91 8.19 15.90 -18.34
CA PHE A 91 7.40 15.61 -17.14
C PHE A 91 6.91 16.86 -16.38
N ILE A 92 7.41 18.04 -16.74
CA ILE A 92 6.95 19.37 -16.29
C ILE A 92 6.48 20.15 -17.51
#